data_AF-A0A1G1JJS9-F1
#
_entry.id   AF-A0A1G1JJS9-F1
#
_cell.length_a   1.000
_cell.length_b   1.000
_cell.length_c   1.000
_cell.angle_alpha   90.00
_cell.angle_beta   90.00
_cell.angle_gamma   90.00
#
_symmetry.space_group_name_H-M   'P 1'
#
loop_
_entity.id
_entity.type
_entity.pdbx_description
1 polymer ?
#
loop_
_entity_poly.entity_id
_entity_poly.type
_entity_poly.pdbx_seq_one_letter_code
_entity_poly.pdbx_strand_id
1 'polypeptide(L)'
;MFNSLKKALRNLIALVVVFFLFVGFFKFREFLLFRQIIHNLKAESRLAEVLVTDSSVDEYTRKYTTTIKFLEYDVKGRPLKPKFFTFKGNLIQFQTLVVRFDDRYIEEGHRMKGKSISLFLKAFVLDGKNTQEFEITPTEAVPDGYRVGNPPSNFEREIWRRFWKYALDPDARKRVGIKNAQIEAPGSVFVPGTIYTLMIEHDGGIRIDTRPIPEILKK
;
A
#
# COMPACT_ATOMS: atom_id res chain seq x y z
N MET A 1 45.76 -37.64 23.57
CA MET A 1 45.50 -36.17 23.50
C MET A 1 45.27 -35.66 22.07
N PHE A 2 46.10 -36.04 21.09
CA PHE A 2 46.03 -35.54 19.70
C PHE A 2 44.72 -35.83 18.94
N ASN A 3 44.10 -37.01 19.13
CA ASN A 3 42.84 -37.36 18.46
C ASN A 3 41.62 -36.58 18.98
N SER A 4 41.63 -36.18 20.26
CA SER A 4 40.58 -35.34 20.84
C SER A 4 40.63 -33.92 20.24
N LEU A 5 41.83 -33.37 20.08
CA LEU A 5 42.05 -32.04 19.50
C LEU A 5 41.65 -31.98 18.02
N LYS A 6 41.99 -33.01 17.22
CA LYS A 6 41.56 -33.11 15.82
C LYS A 6 40.03 -33.24 15.67
N LYS A 7 39.38 -33.98 16.57
CA LYS A 7 37.92 -34.12 16.58
C LYS A 7 37.23 -32.81 16.96
N ALA A 8 37.78 -32.08 17.94
CA ALA A 8 37.31 -30.75 18.33
C ALA A 8 37.45 -29.74 17.19
N LEU A 9 38.60 -29.71 16.50
CA LEU A 9 38.83 -28.82 15.36
C LEU A 9 37.89 -29.11 14.19
N ARG A 10 37.65 -30.39 13.87
CA ARG A 10 36.69 -30.80 12.83
C ARG A 10 35.26 -30.36 13.16
N ASN A 11 34.86 -30.51 14.43
CA ASN A 11 33.53 -30.07 14.88
C ASN A 11 33.39 -28.54 14.81
N LEU A 12 34.45 -27.80 15.16
CA LEU A 12 34.46 -26.34 15.06
C LEU A 12 34.33 -25.88 13.60
N ILE A 13 35.09 -26.48 12.67
CA ILE A 13 34.99 -26.18 11.23
C ILE A 13 33.58 -26.48 10.71
N ALA A 14 33.01 -27.64 11.07
CA ALA A 14 31.65 -27.98 10.67
C ALA A 14 30.62 -26.96 11.19
N LEU A 15 30.76 -26.50 12.43
CA LEU A 15 29.87 -25.51 13.03
C LEU A 15 29.99 -24.14 12.34
N VAL A 16 31.22 -23.74 11.97
CA VAL A 16 31.47 -22.52 11.19
C VAL A 16 30.84 -22.62 9.80
N VAL A 17 30.99 -23.76 9.11
CA VAL A 17 30.38 -23.98 7.78
C VAL A 17 28.85 -23.94 7.88
N VAL A 18 28.27 -24.61 8.87
CA VAL A 18 26.81 -24.57 9.11
C VAL A 18 26.35 -23.15 9.42
N PHE A 19 27.11 -22.39 10.21
CA PHE A 19 26.81 -20.98 10.49
C PHE A 19 26.82 -20.13 9.21
N PHE A 20 27.83 -20.26 8.35
CA PHE A 20 27.87 -19.54 7.08
C PHE A 20 26.76 -19.96 6.11
N LEU A 21 26.42 -21.26 6.05
CA LEU A 21 25.27 -21.73 5.26
C LEU A 21 23.95 -21.16 5.80
N PHE A 22 23.80 -21.10 7.12
CA PHE A 22 22.63 -20.52 7.77
C PHE A 22 22.50 -19.01 7.49
N VAL A 23 23.60 -18.26 7.64
CA VAL A 23 23.65 -16.82 7.30
C VAL A 23 23.39 -16.59 5.82
N GLY A 24 24.00 -17.39 4.95
CA GLY A 24 23.81 -17.33 3.50
C GLY A 24 22.37 -17.60 3.09
N PHE A 25 21.74 -18.62 3.67
CA PHE A 25 20.33 -18.94 3.46
C PHE A 25 19.41 -17.79 3.92
N PHE A 26 19.68 -17.20 5.09
CA PHE A 26 18.90 -16.08 5.60
C PHE A 26 19.00 -14.85 4.68
N LYS A 27 20.22 -14.49 4.25
CA LYS A 27 20.45 -13.39 3.30
C LYS A 27 19.80 -13.62 1.95
N PHE A 28 19.82 -14.87 1.47
CA PHE A 28 19.15 -15.23 0.23
C PHE A 28 17.63 -15.03 0.30
N ARG A 29 17.00 -15.36 1.44
CA ARG A 29 15.57 -15.10 1.66
C ARG A 29 15.23 -13.61 1.69
N GLU A 30 16.03 -12.79 2.39
CA GLU A 30 15.86 -11.33 2.38
C GLU A 30 16.00 -10.76 0.97
N PHE A 31 16.98 -11.24 0.19
CA PHE A 31 17.17 -10.84 -1.19
C PHE A 31 15.95 -11.17 -2.06
N LEU A 32 15.41 -12.39 -1.97
CA LEU A 32 14.19 -12.77 -2.69
C LEU A 32 12.98 -11.92 -2.28
N LEU A 33 12.83 -11.62 -0.98
CA LEU A 33 11.77 -10.74 -0.49
C LEU A 33 11.89 -9.33 -1.08
N PHE A 34 13.10 -8.77 -1.07
CA PHE A 34 13.37 -7.47 -1.68
C PHE A 34 13.05 -7.49 -3.18
N ARG A 35 13.48 -8.52 -3.90
CA ARG A 35 13.15 -8.68 -5.33
C ARG A 35 11.64 -8.68 -5.57
N GLN A 36 10.88 -9.35 -4.72
CA GLN A 36 9.42 -9.41 -4.83
C GLN A 36 8.75 -8.06 -4.51
N ILE A 37 9.22 -7.34 -3.49
CA ILE A 37 8.74 -5.98 -3.18
C ILE A 37 8.95 -5.08 -4.39
N ILE A 38 10.16 -5.07 -4.96
CA ILE A 38 10.51 -4.29 -6.16
C ILE A 38 9.66 -4.69 -7.36
N HIS A 39 9.39 -5.98 -7.55
CA HIS A 39 8.50 -6.46 -8.60
C HIS A 39 7.05 -5.97 -8.41
N ASN A 40 6.58 -5.92 -7.15
CA ASN A 40 5.25 -5.41 -6.81
C ASN A 40 5.12 -3.91 -7.09
N LEU A 41 6.24 -3.18 -7.15
CA LEU A 41 6.22 -1.80 -7.63
C LEU A 41 5.89 -1.83 -9.13
N LYS A 42 4.80 -1.16 -9.50
CA LYS A 42 4.33 -1.06 -10.87
C LYS A 42 4.53 0.37 -11.39
N ALA A 43 4.66 0.48 -12.70
CA ALA A 43 4.49 1.76 -13.38
C ALA A 43 3.00 2.15 -13.45
N GLU A 44 2.13 1.14 -13.35
CA GLU A 44 0.70 1.24 -13.62
C GLU A 44 -0.13 1.23 -12.34
N SER A 45 -1.34 1.73 -12.52
CA SER A 45 -2.27 2.26 -11.52
C SER A 45 -2.60 1.35 -10.33
N ARG A 46 -3.12 1.98 -9.26
CA ARG A 46 -3.75 1.29 -8.14
C ARG A 46 -5.27 1.36 -8.30
N LEU A 47 -5.96 0.24 -8.10
CA LEU A 47 -7.40 0.15 -8.32
C LEU A 47 -8.15 -0.19 -7.03
N ALA A 48 -9.28 0.49 -6.82
CA ALA A 48 -10.28 0.14 -5.84
C ALA A 48 -11.69 0.30 -6.41
N GLU A 49 -12.63 -0.48 -5.90
CA GLU A 49 -14.06 -0.29 -6.14
C GLU A 49 -14.75 0.18 -4.86
N VAL A 50 -15.73 1.06 -5.02
CA VAL A 50 -16.56 1.59 -3.94
C VAL A 50 -18.02 1.37 -4.30
N LEU A 51 -18.76 0.79 -3.35
CA LEU A 51 -20.19 0.58 -3.44
C LEU A 51 -20.87 1.28 -2.28
N VAL A 52 -21.91 2.07 -2.55
CA VAL A 52 -22.79 2.58 -1.49
C VAL A 52 -23.71 1.46 -1.05
N THR A 53 -23.53 0.96 0.17
CA THR A 53 -24.29 -0.18 0.69
C THR A 53 -25.51 0.23 1.50
N ASP A 54 -25.49 1.44 2.06
CA ASP A 54 -26.59 2.01 2.81
C ASP A 54 -26.54 3.53 2.72
N SER A 55 -27.72 4.15 2.65
CA SER A 55 -27.86 5.60 2.71
C SER A 55 -29.16 5.95 3.39
N SER A 56 -29.10 6.84 4.39
CA SER A 56 -30.26 7.35 5.10
C SER A 56 -30.22 8.87 5.17
N VAL A 57 -31.39 9.48 5.36
CA VAL A 57 -31.50 10.90 5.64
C VAL A 57 -32.06 11.02 7.04
N ASP A 58 -31.36 11.74 7.90
CA ASP A 58 -31.89 12.09 9.20
C ASP A 58 -33.02 13.12 9.01
N GLU A 59 -34.26 12.78 9.39
CA GLU A 59 -35.45 13.59 9.10
C GLU A 59 -35.44 14.96 9.79
N TYR A 60 -34.78 15.06 10.95
CA TYR A 60 -34.73 16.28 11.76
C TYR A 60 -33.64 17.24 11.30
N THR A 61 -32.47 16.71 10.95
CA THR A 61 -31.29 17.49 10.56
C THR A 61 -31.14 17.61 9.05
N ARG A 62 -31.90 16.81 8.27
CA ARG A 62 -31.77 16.62 6.82
C ARG A 62 -30.36 16.24 6.38
N LYS A 63 -29.57 15.64 7.26
CA LYS A 63 -28.21 15.21 6.95
C LYS A 63 -28.23 13.80 6.37
N TYR A 64 -27.59 13.65 5.22
CA TYR A 64 -27.34 12.34 4.63
C TYR A 64 -26.34 11.56 5.48
N THR A 65 -26.60 10.29 5.72
CA THR A 65 -25.59 9.33 6.18
C THR A 65 -25.36 8.35 5.05
N THR A 66 -24.10 8.07 4.73
CA THR A 66 -23.71 7.20 3.62
C THR A 66 -22.71 6.17 4.12
N THR A 67 -23.07 4.89 4.01
CA THR A 67 -22.16 3.78 4.28
C THR A 67 -21.62 3.26 2.96
N ILE A 68 -20.29 3.28 2.81
CA ILE A 68 -19.60 2.73 1.65
C ILE A 68 -18.86 1.45 2.00
N LYS A 69 -18.83 0.52 1.05
CA LYS A 69 -17.94 -0.64 1.02
C LYS A 69 -16.81 -0.34 0.05
N PHE A 70 -15.59 -0.27 0.57
CA PHE A 70 -14.36 -0.04 -0.17
C PHE A 70 -13.62 -1.37 -0.37
N LEU A 71 -13.32 -1.71 -1.62
CA LEU A 71 -12.60 -2.92 -2.00
C LEU A 71 -11.38 -2.55 -2.85
N GLU A 72 -10.20 -2.59 -2.23
CA GLU A 72 -8.93 -2.39 -2.92
C GLU A 72 -8.40 -3.70 -3.51
N TYR A 73 -7.66 -3.62 -4.63
CA TYR A 73 -7.05 -4.77 -5.29
C TYR A 73 -5.54 -4.72 -5.16
N ASP A 74 -4.89 -5.82 -4.76
CA ASP A 74 -3.43 -5.93 -4.67
C ASP A 74 -2.72 -5.75 -6.03
N VAL A 75 -1.40 -5.72 -6.04
CA VAL A 75 -0.62 -5.51 -7.28
C VAL A 75 -0.83 -6.62 -8.32
N LYS A 76 -1.40 -7.77 -7.93
CA LYS A 76 -1.74 -8.88 -8.83
C LYS A 76 -3.22 -8.84 -9.27
N GLY A 77 -3.96 -7.78 -8.91
CA GLY A 77 -5.39 -7.65 -9.21
C GLY A 77 -6.29 -8.50 -8.32
N ARG A 78 -5.78 -9.01 -7.19
CA ARG A 78 -6.59 -9.81 -6.25
C ARG A 78 -7.26 -8.90 -5.23
N PRO A 79 -8.55 -9.11 -4.90
CA PRO A 79 -9.24 -8.28 -3.93
C PRO A 79 -8.63 -8.46 -2.53
N LEU A 80 -8.45 -7.34 -1.82
CA LEU A 80 -8.10 -7.30 -0.41
C LEU A 80 -9.36 -7.43 0.46
N LYS A 81 -9.17 -7.50 1.79
CA LYS A 81 -10.30 -7.49 2.73
C LYS A 81 -11.08 -6.18 2.58
N PRO A 82 -12.40 -6.22 2.35
CA PRO A 82 -13.20 -5.01 2.21
C PRO A 82 -13.24 -4.21 3.51
N LYS A 83 -13.31 -2.88 3.38
CA LYS A 83 -13.47 -1.94 4.49
C LYS A 83 -14.84 -1.25 4.36
N PHE A 84 -15.46 -0.94 5.49
CA PHE A 84 -16.75 -0.27 5.54
C PHE A 84 -16.59 1.05 6.29
N PHE A 85 -17.10 2.13 5.72
CA PHE A 85 -17.00 3.48 6.28
C PHE A 85 -18.37 4.14 6.26
N THR A 86 -18.76 4.77 7.36
CA THR A 86 -20.03 5.49 7.48
C THR A 86 -19.75 6.97 7.69
N PHE A 87 -20.22 7.79 6.76
CA PHE A 87 -20.04 9.23 6.74
C PHE A 87 -21.37 9.97 6.91
N LYS A 88 -21.30 11.17 7.49
CA LYS A 88 -22.36 12.19 7.47
C LYS A 88 -22.13 13.06 6.24
N GLY A 89 -22.77 12.69 5.15
CA GLY A 89 -22.63 13.28 3.83
C GLY A 89 -22.22 12.23 2.81
N ASN A 90 -22.42 12.57 1.54
CA ASN A 90 -22.14 11.71 0.40
C ASN A 90 -21.04 12.27 -0.51
N LEU A 91 -20.52 13.48 -0.25
CA LEU A 91 -19.33 14.01 -0.91
C LEU A 91 -18.09 13.46 -0.23
N ILE A 92 -17.65 12.28 -0.67
CA ILE A 92 -16.53 11.54 -0.06
C ILE A 92 -15.28 11.76 -0.89
N GLN A 93 -14.17 12.08 -0.23
CA GLN A 93 -12.85 12.26 -0.81
C GLN A 93 -11.93 11.11 -0.44
N PHE A 94 -11.02 10.75 -1.35
CA PHE A 94 -10.01 9.72 -1.13
C PHE A 94 -8.62 10.34 -1.21
N GLN A 95 -7.91 10.36 -0.09
CA GLN A 95 -6.52 10.77 -0.06
C GLN A 95 -5.65 9.66 -0.63
N THR A 96 -4.78 10.00 -1.58
CA THR A 96 -3.79 9.09 -2.14
C THR A 96 -2.38 9.64 -2.03
N LEU A 97 -1.41 8.74 -2.13
CA LEU A 97 0.00 9.06 -2.23
C LEU A 97 0.61 8.33 -3.43
N VAL A 98 1.25 9.10 -4.32
CA VAL A 98 2.05 8.56 -5.42
C VAL A 98 3.50 8.98 -5.24
N VAL A 99 4.38 7.99 -5.10
CA VAL A 99 5.84 8.18 -5.02
C VAL A 99 6.49 7.66 -6.29
N ARG A 100 7.16 8.55 -7.03
CA ARG A 100 7.94 8.22 -8.22
C ARG A 100 9.43 8.21 -7.90
N PHE A 101 10.13 7.21 -8.39
CA PHE A 101 11.58 7.11 -8.28
C PHE A 101 12.27 7.79 -9.48
N ASP A 102 13.46 8.38 -9.27
CA ASP A 102 14.30 8.96 -10.32
C ASP A 102 14.99 7.82 -11.09
N ASP A 103 15.04 7.95 -12.41
CA ASP A 103 15.67 6.96 -13.29
C ASP A 103 17.20 6.91 -13.12
N ARG A 104 17.82 7.96 -12.53
CA ARG A 104 19.28 8.13 -12.44
C ARG A 104 19.91 7.63 -11.13
N TYR A 105 19.19 7.66 -10.01
CA TYR A 105 19.72 7.32 -8.67
C TYR A 105 19.55 5.84 -8.29
N ILE A 106 19.50 4.95 -9.29
CA ILE A 106 19.35 3.49 -9.14
C ILE A 106 20.64 2.84 -9.67
N GLU A 107 21.77 3.16 -9.03
CA GLU A 107 23.12 2.91 -9.58
C GLU A 107 23.55 1.44 -9.69
N GLU A 108 22.75 0.45 -9.24
CA GLU A 108 23.10 -0.98 -9.36
C GLU A 108 22.13 -1.81 -10.25
N GLY A 109 21.43 -1.12 -11.15
CA GLY A 109 20.81 -1.77 -12.31
C GLY A 109 19.30 -1.62 -12.37
N HIS A 110 18.84 -0.98 -13.46
CA HIS A 110 17.61 -1.15 -14.26
C HIS A 110 16.24 -1.51 -13.64
N ARG A 111 16.12 -1.86 -12.36
CA ARG A 111 14.96 -2.57 -11.80
C ARG A 111 13.86 -1.65 -11.29
N MET A 112 14.23 -0.40 -10.99
CA MET A 112 13.33 0.62 -10.44
C MET A 112 12.95 1.73 -11.44
N LYS A 113 13.51 1.69 -12.65
CA LYS A 113 13.21 2.65 -13.72
C LYS A 113 11.72 2.61 -14.06
N GLY A 114 11.08 3.77 -14.06
CA GLY A 114 9.63 3.90 -14.31
C GLY A 114 8.73 3.24 -13.25
N LYS A 115 9.24 2.88 -12.07
CA LYS A 115 8.42 2.32 -10.98
C LYS A 115 7.81 3.43 -10.13
N SER A 116 6.62 3.16 -9.58
CA SER A 116 5.96 4.03 -8.62
C SER A 116 5.34 3.21 -7.49
N ILE A 117 5.09 3.87 -6.36
CA ILE A 117 4.23 3.39 -5.30
C ILE A 117 2.99 4.26 -5.28
N SER A 118 1.82 3.62 -5.32
CA SER A 118 0.51 4.27 -5.31
C SER A 118 -0.32 3.71 -4.17
N LEU A 119 -0.75 4.57 -3.25
CA LEU A 119 -1.40 4.18 -2.00
C LEU A 119 -2.69 4.97 -1.80
N PHE A 120 -3.76 4.28 -1.36
CA PHE A 120 -4.91 4.93 -0.74
C PHE A 120 -4.62 5.11 0.75
N LEU A 121 -4.58 6.36 1.21
CA LEU A 121 -4.24 6.71 2.60
C LEU A 121 -5.49 6.80 3.46
N LYS A 122 -6.47 7.60 3.06
CA LYS A 122 -7.68 7.91 3.84
C LYS A 122 -8.91 8.09 2.95
N ALA A 123 -10.09 7.86 3.52
CA ALA A 123 -11.35 8.34 2.97
C ALA A 123 -11.97 9.34 3.97
N PHE A 124 -12.49 10.47 3.50
CA PHE A 124 -13.01 11.50 4.40
C PHE A 124 -14.13 12.34 3.79
N VAL A 125 -14.93 12.97 4.66
CA VAL A 125 -15.91 14.01 4.34
C VAL A 125 -15.50 15.26 5.10
N LEU A 126 -15.19 16.34 4.37
CA LEU A 126 -14.86 17.63 4.97
C LEU A 126 -16.12 18.32 5.51
N ASP A 127 -16.08 18.67 6.79
CA ASP A 127 -17.14 19.46 7.46
C ASP A 127 -16.51 20.35 8.54
N GLY A 128 -15.49 21.13 8.16
CA GLY A 128 -14.74 21.98 9.08
C GLY A 128 -14.26 21.22 10.32
N LYS A 129 -14.71 21.63 11.51
CA LYS A 129 -14.39 20.98 12.80
C LYS A 129 -15.00 19.57 12.96
N ASN A 130 -16.01 19.22 12.16
CA ASN A 130 -16.70 17.93 12.22
C ASN A 130 -16.25 16.96 11.13
N THR A 131 -15.13 17.26 10.45
CA THR A 131 -14.56 16.40 9.40
C THR A 131 -14.44 14.96 9.90
N GLN A 132 -14.99 14.03 9.11
CA GLN A 132 -14.88 12.60 9.39
C GLN A 132 -13.83 11.99 8.47
N GLU A 133 -12.83 11.35 9.06
CA GLU A 133 -11.79 10.63 8.32
C GLU A 133 -11.71 9.17 8.76
N PHE A 134 -11.45 8.28 7.80
CA PHE A 134 -11.15 6.88 8.03
C PHE A 134 -9.83 6.53 7.36
N GLU A 135 -8.96 5.87 8.11
CA GLU A 135 -7.67 5.43 7.61
C GLU A 135 -7.83 4.16 6.76
N ILE A 136 -7.30 4.21 5.53
CA ILE A 136 -7.20 3.07 4.63
C ILE A 136 -5.84 2.42 4.83
N THR A 137 -4.76 3.17 4.68
CA THR A 137 -3.39 2.68 4.87
C THR A 137 -2.69 3.51 5.92
N PRO A 138 -2.41 2.94 7.10
CA PRO A 138 -1.66 3.65 8.13
C PRO A 138 -0.25 4.00 7.67
N THR A 139 0.17 5.22 7.97
CA THR A 139 1.58 5.60 7.83
C THR A 139 2.43 4.72 8.75
N GLU A 140 3.65 4.39 8.33
CA GLU A 140 4.57 3.49 9.05
C GLU A 140 4.20 2.00 9.02
N ALA A 141 3.03 1.62 8.50
CA ALA A 141 2.65 0.22 8.31
C ALA A 141 3.14 -0.34 6.97
N VAL A 142 3.13 -1.68 6.85
CA VAL A 142 3.29 -2.39 5.57
C VAL A 142 1.95 -2.32 4.82
N PRO A 143 1.85 -1.62 3.68
CA PRO A 143 0.59 -1.52 2.95
C PRO A 143 0.10 -2.89 2.48
N ASP A 144 -1.17 -3.20 2.76
CA ASP A 144 -1.78 -4.50 2.44
C ASP A 144 -1.60 -4.86 0.96
N GLY A 145 -1.73 -3.86 0.08
CA GLY A 145 -1.59 -4.00 -1.36
C GLY A 145 -0.23 -4.46 -1.88
N TYR A 146 0.83 -4.16 -1.13
CA TYR A 146 2.21 -4.49 -1.50
C TYR A 146 2.82 -5.60 -0.66
N ARG A 147 2.10 -6.04 0.39
CA ARG A 147 2.56 -7.04 1.35
C ARG A 147 2.92 -8.34 0.64
N VAL A 148 4.10 -8.86 0.95
CA VAL A 148 4.59 -10.14 0.39
C VAL A 148 4.37 -11.29 1.37
N GLY A 149 4.65 -11.10 2.66
CA GLY A 149 4.43 -12.10 3.70
C GLY A 149 3.19 -11.82 4.55
N ASN A 150 2.49 -12.87 5.00
CA ASN A 150 1.42 -12.73 6.00
C ASN A 150 1.67 -13.66 7.19
N PRO A 151 2.11 -13.14 8.36
CA PRO A 151 2.40 -11.74 8.66
C PRO A 151 3.67 -11.23 7.93
N PRO A 152 3.87 -9.90 7.79
CA PRO A 152 5.08 -9.35 7.18
C PRO A 152 6.32 -9.68 8.02
N SER A 153 7.48 -9.81 7.37
CA SER A 153 8.75 -10.07 8.07
C SER A 153 9.31 -8.79 8.72
N ASN A 154 10.29 -8.92 9.62
CA ASN A 154 11.01 -7.77 10.18
C ASN A 154 11.73 -6.95 9.10
N PHE A 155 12.32 -7.65 8.13
CA PHE A 155 13.01 -7.01 7.00
C PHE A 155 12.04 -6.21 6.12
N GLU A 156 10.85 -6.77 5.84
CA GLU A 156 9.79 -6.06 5.11
C GLU A 156 9.29 -4.82 5.87
N ARG A 157 9.04 -4.95 7.18
CA ARG A 157 8.66 -3.81 8.03
C ARG A 157 9.70 -2.69 7.98
N GLU A 158 10.98 -3.03 8.07
CA GLU A 158 12.06 -2.05 8.04
C GLU A 158 12.16 -1.32 6.69
N ILE A 159 11.94 -2.04 5.57
CA ILE A 159 11.86 -1.43 4.23
C ILE A 159 10.73 -0.39 4.19
N TRP A 160 9.52 -0.77 4.63
CA TRP A 160 8.36 0.13 4.60
C TRP A 160 8.51 1.31 5.55
N ARG A 161 9.06 1.11 6.74
CA ARG A 161 9.34 2.19 7.69
C ARG A 161 10.29 3.24 7.09
N ARG A 162 11.36 2.79 6.43
CA ARG A 162 12.29 3.69 5.71
C ARG A 162 11.60 4.38 4.53
N PHE A 163 10.79 3.65 3.77
CA PHE A 163 10.00 4.22 2.70
C PHE A 163 9.13 5.38 3.20
N TRP A 164 8.37 5.20 4.29
CA TRP A 164 7.52 6.26 4.85
C TRP A 164 8.33 7.48 5.29
N LYS A 165 9.46 7.25 5.97
CA LYS A 165 10.38 8.32 6.35
C LYS A 165 10.80 9.14 5.13
N TYR A 166 11.21 8.48 4.06
CA TYR A 166 11.66 9.17 2.84
C TYR A 166 10.50 9.79 2.06
N ALA A 167 9.35 9.13 1.99
CA ALA A 167 8.20 9.64 1.26
C ALA A 167 7.63 10.90 1.91
N LEU A 168 7.69 11.04 3.24
CA LEU A 168 7.09 12.15 3.98
C LEU A 168 8.08 13.29 4.33
N ASP A 169 9.38 13.08 4.20
CA ASP A 169 10.43 14.09 4.46
C ASP A 169 11.06 14.59 3.14
N PRO A 170 10.74 15.83 2.69
CA PRO A 170 11.27 16.39 1.45
C PRO A 170 12.80 16.43 1.36
N ASP A 171 13.51 16.68 2.47
CA ASP A 171 14.97 16.76 2.50
C ASP A 171 15.60 15.36 2.40
N ALA A 172 14.94 14.35 2.96
CA ALA A 172 15.38 12.97 2.82
C ALA A 172 15.17 12.41 1.41
N ARG A 173 14.13 12.83 0.67
CA ARG A 173 13.81 12.34 -0.70
C ARG A 173 14.98 12.45 -1.68
N LYS A 174 15.67 13.61 -1.67
CA LYS A 174 16.77 13.91 -2.60
C LYS A 174 17.95 12.95 -2.48
N ARG A 175 18.14 12.34 -1.30
CA ARG A 175 19.25 11.44 -1.00
C ARG A 175 19.01 9.98 -1.42
N VAL A 176 17.77 9.62 -1.76
CA VAL A 176 17.37 8.22 -1.98
C VAL A 176 16.71 7.97 -3.34
N GLY A 177 16.88 8.90 -4.28
CA GLY A 177 16.35 8.74 -5.63
C GLY A 177 14.83 8.80 -5.73
N ILE A 178 14.14 9.50 -4.83
CA ILE A 178 12.72 9.83 -5.00
C ILE A 178 12.63 11.11 -5.84
N LYS A 179 12.04 10.99 -7.05
CA LYS A 179 11.81 12.11 -7.96
C LYS A 179 10.65 12.99 -7.50
N ASN A 180 9.56 12.36 -7.06
CA ASN A 180 8.36 13.05 -6.59
C ASN A 180 7.63 12.21 -5.54
N ALA A 181 6.97 12.87 -4.59
CA ALA A 181 6.00 12.29 -3.68
C ALA A 181 4.80 13.25 -3.60
N GLN A 182 3.68 12.85 -4.19
CA GLN A 182 2.52 13.68 -4.41
C GLN A 182 1.32 13.11 -3.67
N ILE A 183 0.62 13.98 -2.95
CA ILE A 183 -0.62 13.66 -2.26
C ILE A 183 -1.75 14.40 -2.97
N GLU A 184 -2.80 13.67 -3.31
CA GLU A 184 -4.05 14.23 -3.82
C GLU A 184 -5.22 13.74 -3.00
N ALA A 185 -6.33 14.47 -3.05
CA ALA A 185 -7.57 14.07 -2.38
C ALA A 185 -8.84 14.47 -3.15
N PRO A 186 -9.01 14.00 -4.40
CA PRO A 186 -10.23 14.23 -5.13
C PRO A 186 -11.39 13.46 -4.49
N GLY A 187 -12.61 13.93 -4.75
CA GLY A 187 -13.82 13.33 -4.25
C GLY A 187 -14.93 13.33 -5.28
N SER A 188 -16.01 12.64 -4.94
CA SER A 188 -17.22 12.57 -5.76
C SER A 188 -18.44 12.46 -4.85
N VAL A 189 -19.62 12.60 -5.45
CA VAL A 189 -20.90 12.36 -4.78
C VAL A 189 -21.26 10.89 -4.93
N PHE A 190 -21.24 10.16 -3.81
CA PHE A 190 -21.51 8.73 -3.74
C PHE A 190 -22.99 8.45 -3.48
N VAL A 191 -23.69 7.86 -4.45
CA VAL A 191 -25.13 7.57 -4.35
C VAL A 191 -25.42 6.07 -4.45
N PRO A 192 -26.49 5.58 -3.79
CA PRO A 192 -26.96 4.21 -3.94
C PRO A 192 -27.17 3.82 -5.40
N GLY A 193 -27.03 2.52 -5.71
CA GLY A 193 -27.25 2.02 -7.07
C GLY A 193 -26.06 2.16 -8.01
N THR A 194 -24.93 2.72 -7.56
CA THR A 194 -23.74 2.99 -8.38
C THR A 194 -22.49 2.32 -7.79
N ILE A 195 -21.68 1.72 -8.67
CA ILE A 195 -20.32 1.27 -8.38
C ILE A 195 -19.35 2.32 -8.90
N TYR A 196 -18.42 2.72 -8.06
CA TYR A 196 -17.38 3.67 -8.38
C TYR A 196 -16.04 2.95 -8.48
N THR A 197 -15.32 3.11 -9.58
CA THR A 197 -13.98 2.58 -9.73
C THR A 197 -12.99 3.72 -9.55
N LEU A 198 -12.17 3.62 -8.50
CA LEU A 198 -11.10 4.56 -8.19
C LEU A 198 -9.79 4.02 -8.78
N MET A 199 -9.15 4.81 -9.63
CA MET A 199 -7.88 4.44 -10.24
C MET A 199 -6.84 5.54 -9.98
N ILE A 200 -5.77 5.20 -9.26
CA ILE A 200 -4.63 6.10 -9.09
C ILE A 200 -3.78 6.03 -10.35
N GLU A 201 -3.68 7.14 -11.08
CA GLU A 201 -2.97 7.21 -12.34
C GLU A 201 -1.46 7.40 -12.12
N HIS A 202 -0.69 7.08 -13.16
CA HIS A 202 0.77 7.16 -13.12
C HIS A 202 1.27 8.59 -12.85
N ASP A 203 0.49 9.60 -13.25
CA ASP A 203 0.77 11.03 -13.12
C ASP A 203 0.42 11.62 -11.74
N GLY A 204 -0.12 10.80 -10.84
CA GLY A 204 -0.46 11.19 -9.47
C GLY A 204 -1.96 11.41 -9.26
N GLY A 205 -2.71 11.57 -10.35
CA GLY A 205 -4.14 11.80 -10.33
C GLY A 205 -4.94 10.61 -9.81
N ILE A 206 -6.20 10.86 -9.44
CA ILE A 206 -7.19 9.79 -9.30
C ILE A 206 -8.29 9.99 -10.33
N ARG A 207 -8.53 8.96 -11.14
CA ARG A 207 -9.72 8.86 -11.98
C ARG A 207 -10.82 8.14 -11.22
N ILE A 208 -12.04 8.68 -11.28
CA ILE A 208 -13.24 8.12 -10.66
C ILE A 208 -14.22 7.82 -11.79
N ASP A 209 -14.35 6.54 -12.12
CA ASP A 209 -15.37 6.08 -13.08
C ASP A 209 -16.61 5.61 -12.33
N THR A 210 -17.77 5.71 -12.98
CA THR A 210 -19.05 5.23 -12.43
C THR A 210 -19.70 4.24 -13.37
N ARG A 211 -20.34 3.23 -12.79
CA ARG A 211 -21.20 2.29 -13.50
C ARG A 211 -22.40 1.92 -12.63
N PRO A 212 -23.59 1.70 -13.20
CA PRO A 212 -24.72 1.22 -12.43
C PRO A 212 -24.43 -0.17 -11.85
N ILE A 213 -25.02 -0.48 -10.69
CA ILE A 213 -25.04 -1.86 -10.19
C ILE A 213 -25.80 -2.72 -11.20
N PRO A 214 -25.24 -3.85 -11.66
CA PRO A 214 -25.95 -4.79 -12.54
C PRO A 214 -27.31 -5.18 -11.95
N GLU A 215 -28.35 -5.26 -12.78
CA GLU A 215 -29.73 -5.56 -12.32
C GLU A 215 -29.80 -6.83 -11.45
N ILE A 216 -29.02 -7.86 -11.78
CA ILE A 216 -28.96 -9.13 -11.03
C ILE A 216 -28.41 -8.98 -9.59
N LEU A 217 -27.72 -7.88 -9.29
CA LEU A 217 -27.14 -7.58 -7.98
C LEU A 217 -27.93 -6.52 -7.20
N LYS A 218 -28.98 -5.95 -7.80
CA LYS A 218 -29.90 -5.07 -7.06
C LYS A 218 -30.74 -5.96 -6.14
N LYS A 219 -30.76 -5.61 -4.86
CA LYS A 219 -31.58 -6.29 -3.84
C LYS A 219 -33.03 -5.87 -3.95
#